data_AF-X6EV65-F1
#
_entry.id   AF-X6EV65-F1
#
_cell.length_a   1.000
_cell.length_b   1.000
_cell.length_c   1.000
_cell.angle_alpha   90.00
_cell.angle_beta   90.00
_cell.angle_gamma   90.00
#
_symmetry.space_group_name_H-M   'P 1'
#
loop_
_entity.id
_entity.type
_entity.pdbx_description
1 polymer ?
#
loop_
_entity_poly.entity_id
_entity_poly.type
_entity_poly.pdbx_seq_one_letter_code
_entity_poly.pdbx_strand_id
1 'polypeptide(L)' 'MARDDTEPYYWAVLSALEHLNHRLAISGEELARRRKDWERAYLRTPHGQPIMLE' A
#
# COMPACT_ATOMS: atom_id res chain seq x y z
N MET A 1 -3.37 -7.88 -30.08
CA MET A 1 -3.78 -8.16 -28.69
C MET A 1 -3.08 -7.15 -27.81
N ALA A 2 -3.82 -6.22 -27.20
CA ALA A 2 -3.24 -5.36 -26.16
C ALA A 2 -2.93 -6.27 -24.97
N ARG A 3 -1.69 -6.21 -24.50
CA ARG A 3 -1.23 -6.90 -23.30
C ARG A 3 -1.95 -6.23 -22.13
N ASP A 4 -2.79 -6.98 -21.43
CA ASP A 4 -3.55 -6.51 -20.26
C ASP A 4 -2.60 -6.45 -19.04
N ASP A 5 -1.51 -5.71 -19.23
CA ASP A 5 -0.42 -5.60 -18.29
C ASP A 5 -0.83 -4.49 -17.33
N THR A 6 -1.39 -4.88 -16.18
CA THR A 6 -1.69 -3.95 -15.08
C THR A 6 -0.43 -3.46 -14.36
N GLU A 7 0.72 -4.02 -14.70
CA GLU A 7 2.03 -3.71 -14.15
C GLU A 7 2.37 -2.20 -14.19
N PRO A 8 2.19 -1.45 -15.30
CA PRO A 8 2.47 -0.01 -15.34
C PRO A 8 1.56 0.79 -14.41
N TYR A 9 0.31 0.35 -14.22
CA TYR A 9 -0.63 1.01 -13.30
C TYR A 9 -0.16 0.86 -11.86
N TYR A 10 0.20 -0.35 -11.43
CA TYR A 10 0.72 -0.58 -10.08
C TYR A 10 2.05 0.13 -9.83
N TRP A 11 2.93 0.21 -10.84
CA TRP A 11 4.17 0.99 -10.74
C TRP A 11 3.91 2.49 -10.57
N ALA A 12 2.98 3.06 -11.33
CA ALA A 12 2.62 4.48 -11.21
C ALA A 12 2.06 4.79 -9.82
N VAL A 13 1.18 3.92 -9.29
CA VAL A 13 0.63 4.06 -7.94
C VAL A 13 1.72 3.94 -6.88
N LEU A 14 2.61 2.95 -6.99
CA LEU A 14 3.73 2.77 -6.05
C LEU A 14 4.64 4.00 -6.02
N SER A 15 5.03 4.49 -7.19
CA SER A 15 5.89 5.67 -7.31
C SER A 15 5.25 6.92 -6.70
N ALA A 16 3.94 7.11 -6.89
CA ALA A 16 3.22 8.22 -6.28
C ALA A 16 3.20 8.14 -4.75
N LEU A 17 2.99 6.93 -4.20
CA LEU A 17 3.00 6.69 -2.75
C LEU A 17 4.39 6.91 -2.13
N GLU A 18 5.45 6.45 -2.79
CA GLU A 18 6.83 6.69 -2.35
C GLU A 18 7.16 8.19 -2.33
N HIS A 19 6.75 8.92 -3.37
CA HIS A 19 6.94 10.36 -3.45
C HIS A 19 6.18 11.10 -2.33
N LEU A 20 4.95 10.68 -2.02
CA LEU A 20 4.17 11.24 -0.91
C LEU A 20 4.82 10.96 0.45
N ASN A 21 5.30 9.74 0.68
CA ASN A 21 6.00 9.38 1.92
C ASN A 21 7.24 10.26 2.14
N HIS A 22 8.03 10.49 1.08
CA HIS A 22 9.18 11.38 1.13
C HIS A 22 8.77 12.83 1.45
N ARG A 23 7.72 13.35 0.80
CA ARG A 23 7.20 14.70 1.04
C ARG A 23 6.67 14.90 2.45
N LEU A 24 6.08 13.87 3.05
CA LEU A 24 5.54 13.88 4.41
C LEU A 24 6.60 13.59 5.48
N ALA A 25 7.86 13.39 5.10
CA ALA A 25 8.96 13.03 5.98
C ALA A 25 8.64 11.82 6.88
N ILE A 26 7.89 10.85 6.34
CA ILE A 26 7.58 9.61 7.05
C ILE A 26 8.89 8.81 7.17
N SER A 27 9.30 8.53 8.40
CA SER A 27 10.51 7.74 8.65
C SER A 27 10.32 6.30 8.16
N GLY A 28 11.44 5.63 7.86
CA GLY A 28 11.39 4.20 7.50
C GLY A 28 10.77 3.33 8.59
N GLU A 29 10.97 3.69 9.86
CA GLU A 29 10.35 3.01 11.01
C GLU A 29 8.83 3.21 11.03
N GLU A 30 8.36 4.44 10.83
CA GLU A 30 6.94 4.77 10.75
C GLU A 30 6.25 4.01 9.60
N LEU A 31 6.90 3.97 8.43
CA LEU A 31 6.42 3.22 7.28
C LEU A 31 6.36 1.71 7.58
N ALA A 32 7.39 1.16 8.20
CA ALA A 32 7.42 -0.25 8.60
C ALA A 32 6.33 -0.59 9.62
N ARG A 33 6.03 0.33 10.56
CA ARG A 33 4.92 0.17 11.52
C ARG A 33 3.58 0.15 10.79
N ARG A 34 3.30 1.14 9.94
CA ARG A 34 2.06 1.21 9.15
C ARG A 34 1.85 0.00 8.26
N ARG A 35 2.93 -0.52 7.65
CA ARG A 35 2.89 -1.75 6.85
C ARG A 35 2.46 -2.95 7.70
N LYS A 36 3.06 -3.12 8.89
CA LYS A 36 2.69 -4.20 9.82
C LYS A 36 1.25 -4.07 10.32
N ASP A 37 0.79 -2.85 10.61
CA ASP A 37 -0.59 -2.59 11.03
C ASP A 37 -1.58 -2.97 9.93
N TRP A 38 -1.29 -2.55 8.69
CA TRP A 38 -2.08 -2.93 7.52
C TRP A 38 -2.06 -4.44 7.26
N GLU A 39 -0.90 -5.10 7.37
CA GLU A 39 -0.76 -6.55 7.18
C GLU A 39 -1.59 -7.33 8.20
N ARG A 40 -1.55 -6.94 9.49
CA ARG A 40 -2.40 -7.52 10.53
C ARG A 40 -3.88 -7.30 10.23
N ALA A 41 -4.25 -6.11 9.77
CA ALA A 41 -5.62 -5.80 9.38
C ALA A 41 -6.09 -6.61 8.17
N TYR A 42 -5.25 -6.77 7.16
CA TYR A 42 -5.54 -7.60 5.99
C TYR A 42 -5.78 -9.05 6.39
N LEU A 43 -4.90 -9.64 7.21
CA LEU A 43 -5.01 -11.04 7.65
C LEU A 43 -6.26 -11.33 8.48
N ARG A 44 -6.81 -10.34 9.19
CA ARG A 44 -8.04 -10.49 9.99
C ARG A 44 -9.32 -10.13 9.23
N THR A 45 -9.20 -9.47 8.07
CA THR A 45 -10.36 -9.01 7.29
C THR A 45 -10.87 -10.15 6.40
N PRO A 46 -12.12 -10.61 6.56
CA PRO A 46 -12.70 -11.59 5.64
C PRO A 46 -12.66 -11.09 4.19
N HIS A 47 -12.43 -12.00 3.25
CA HIS A 47 -12.43 -11.65 1.83
C HIS A 47 -13.74 -10.96 1.42
N GLY A 48 -13.63 -9.85 0.69
CA GLY A 48 -14.77 -9.04 0.26
C GLY A 48 -15.22 -7.97 1.27
N GLN A 49 -14.57 -7.85 2.42
CA GLN A 49 -14.80 -6.77 3.38
C GLN A 49 -13.69 -5.71 3.31
N PRO A 50 -14.00 -4.44 3.63
CA PRO A 50 -13.00 -3.38 3.68
C PRO A 50 -12.01 -3.62 4.84
N ILE A 51 -10.72 -3.37 4.59
CA ILE A 51 -9.67 -3.48 5.60
C ILE A 51 -9.76 -2.27 6.54
N MET A 52 -10.03 -2.52 7.81
CA MET A 52 -10.08 -1.49 8.85
C MET A 52 -8.79 -1.52 9.68
N LEU A 53 -8.06 -0.41 9.72
CA LEU A 53 -6.93 -0.25 10.65
C LEU A 53 -7.49 -0.04 12.08
N GLU A 54 -6.79 -0.54 13.10
CA GLU A 54 -7.15 -0.32 14.52
C GLU A 54 -6.56 0.97 15.07
#